data_AF-A0A067R0Z1-F1
#
_entry.id   AF-A0A067R0Z1-F1
#
_cell.length_a   1.000
_cell.length_b   1.000
_cell.length_c   1.000
_cell.angle_alpha   90.00
_cell.angle_beta   90.00
_cell.angle_gamma   90.00
#
_symmetry.space_group_name_H-M   'P 1'
#
loop_
_entity.id
_entity.type
_entity.pdbx_description
1 polymer ?
#
loop_
_entity_poly.entity_id
_entity_poly.type
_entity_poly.pdbx_seq_one_letter_code
_entity_poly.pdbx_strand_id
1 'polypeptide(L)'
;MAVIKSVLAIAICILCQLHDSLQEGIEYPAEIGTTCTEDDRCKSVMNSVCSKDVCSCKENFVPSTNNKTICLPVARNVNNSCEEEIQCTMPFGENGTCNDEQQCVCKTGNHYVKPSKCVFSKGLNEQCAESNECFLPEDGENQKIECNNKQCKCRAGYIPSPDEKSCRDSAVTNIISITCIVGVWVLHLWL
;
A
#
# COMPACT_ATOMS: atom_id res chain seq x y z
N MET A 1 40.55 66.58 -14.30
CA MET A 1 39.17 66.04 -14.25
C MET A 1 38.94 64.81 -15.14
N ALA A 2 39.55 64.70 -16.33
CA ALA A 2 39.34 63.54 -17.23
C ALA A 2 39.97 62.22 -16.71
N VAL A 3 41.13 62.29 -16.05
CA VAL A 3 41.83 61.11 -15.52
C VAL A 3 41.06 60.43 -14.39
N ILE A 4 40.43 61.22 -13.50
CA ILE A 4 39.65 60.71 -12.36
C ILE A 4 38.38 59.96 -12.83
N LYS A 5 37.71 60.47 -13.87
CA LYS A 5 36.55 59.80 -14.49
C LYS A 5 36.95 58.46 -15.14
N SER A 6 38.14 58.40 -15.72
CA SER A 6 38.66 57.20 -16.37
C SER A 6 39.06 56.11 -15.37
N VAL A 7 39.68 56.51 -14.25
CA VAL A 7 40.04 55.57 -13.16
C VAL A 7 38.80 55.00 -12.46
N LEU A 8 37.75 55.84 -12.26
CA LEU A 8 36.50 55.39 -11.65
C LEU A 8 35.76 54.36 -12.53
N ALA A 9 35.75 54.56 -13.85
CA ALA A 9 35.14 53.62 -14.79
C ALA A 9 35.85 52.25 -14.80
N ILE A 10 37.19 52.25 -14.73
CA ILE A 10 37.99 51.01 -14.67
C ILE A 10 37.73 50.27 -13.36
N ALA A 11 37.65 50.98 -12.22
CA ALA A 11 37.33 50.38 -10.92
C ALA A 11 35.93 49.74 -10.92
N ILE A 12 34.93 50.40 -11.52
CA ILE A 12 33.57 49.86 -11.64
C ILE A 12 33.55 48.62 -12.56
N CYS A 13 34.27 48.63 -13.68
CA CYS A 13 34.37 47.45 -14.55
C CYS A 13 35.01 46.25 -13.84
N ILE A 14 36.09 46.47 -13.09
CA ILE A 14 36.75 45.40 -12.32
C ILE A 14 35.81 44.86 -11.24
N LEU A 15 35.08 45.73 -10.54
CA LEU A 15 34.07 45.31 -9.55
C LEU A 15 32.91 44.53 -10.19
N CYS A 16 32.45 44.89 -11.39
CA CYS A 16 31.45 44.11 -12.13
C CYS A 16 31.97 42.74 -12.57
N GLN A 17 33.22 42.66 -13.05
CA GLN A 17 33.82 41.38 -13.46
C GLN A 17 34.11 40.45 -12.28
N LEU A 18 34.38 41.00 -11.08
CA LEU A 18 34.47 40.23 -9.84
C LEU A 18 33.10 39.84 -9.26
N HIS A 19 32.02 40.58 -9.55
CA HIS A 19 30.66 40.19 -9.15
C HIS A 19 30.15 38.98 -9.95
N ASP A 20 30.39 38.94 -11.27
CA ASP A 20 30.00 37.81 -12.14
C ASP A 20 30.71 36.49 -11.78
N SER A 21 31.88 36.56 -11.13
CA SER A 21 32.65 35.39 -10.69
C SER A 21 32.36 34.94 -9.25
N LEU A 22 31.55 35.69 -8.49
CA LEU A 22 31.11 35.34 -7.14
C LEU A 22 29.69 34.76 -7.10
N GLN A 23 28.99 34.70 -8.24
CA GLN A 23 27.73 33.98 -8.34
C GLN A 23 27.99 32.50 -8.66
N GLU A 24 28.82 31.87 -7.84
CA GLU A 24 28.73 30.42 -7.67
C GLU A 24 27.28 30.13 -7.30
N GLY A 25 26.63 29.31 -8.13
CA GLY A 25 25.20 29.11 -8.12
C GLY A 25 24.66 28.88 -6.72
N ILE A 26 23.66 29.66 -6.34
CA ILE A 26 22.80 29.31 -5.22
C ILE A 26 22.11 28.01 -5.64
N GLU A 27 22.72 26.89 -5.27
CA GLU A 27 22.13 25.57 -5.42
C GLU A 27 21.01 25.50 -4.38
N TYR A 28 19.85 26.04 -4.75
CA TYR A 28 18.64 25.80 -4.00
C TYR A 28 18.46 24.28 -3.91
N PRO A 29 18.20 23.73 -2.71
CA PRO A 29 17.99 22.30 -2.58
C PRO A 29 16.85 21.89 -3.51
N ALA A 30 17.13 20.96 -4.41
CA ALA A 30 16.11 20.42 -5.29
C ALA A 30 15.02 19.73 -4.45
N GLU A 31 13.80 19.76 -4.97
CA GLU A 31 12.63 19.12 -4.38
C GLU A 31 12.00 18.21 -5.43
N ILE A 32 11.20 17.24 -5.00
CA ILE A 32 10.38 16.47 -5.95
C ILE A 32 9.48 17.42 -6.77
N GLY A 33 9.51 17.24 -8.09
CA GLY A 33 8.78 18.05 -9.06
C GLY A 33 9.52 19.28 -9.59
N THR A 34 10.71 19.62 -9.07
CA THR A 34 11.51 20.72 -9.63
C THR A 34 12.15 20.31 -10.95
N THR A 35 12.32 21.26 -11.86
CA THR A 35 12.94 21.01 -13.17
C THR A 35 14.41 20.60 -13.04
N CYS A 36 14.84 19.63 -13.83
CA CYS A 36 16.22 19.15 -13.90
C CYS A 36 16.59 18.80 -15.34
N THR A 37 17.89 18.76 -15.62
CA THR A 37 18.44 18.30 -16.90
C THR A 37 19.25 17.02 -16.77
N GLU A 38 19.75 16.75 -15.57
CA GLU A 38 20.59 15.61 -15.22
C GLU A 38 20.34 15.21 -13.77
N ASP A 39 20.64 13.95 -13.44
CA ASP A 39 20.43 13.37 -12.11
C ASP A 39 21.17 14.12 -11.00
N ASP A 40 22.30 14.74 -11.35
CA ASP A 40 23.13 15.50 -10.42
C ASP A 40 22.37 16.67 -9.78
N ARG A 41 21.43 17.26 -10.51
CA ARG A 41 20.57 18.35 -10.01
C ARG A 41 19.56 17.88 -8.96
N CYS A 42 19.29 16.57 -8.88
CA CYS A 42 18.37 15.98 -7.91
C CYS A 42 19.10 15.30 -6.74
N LYS A 43 20.44 15.40 -6.65
CA LYS A 43 21.25 14.73 -5.60
C LYS A 43 20.87 15.11 -4.18
N SER A 44 20.35 16.32 -3.97
CA SER A 44 19.84 16.75 -2.66
C SER A 44 18.55 16.03 -2.24
N VAL A 45 17.84 15.41 -3.19
CA VAL A 45 16.64 14.59 -2.93
C VAL A 45 17.04 13.12 -2.86
N MET A 46 16.92 12.52 -1.67
CA MET A 46 17.33 11.14 -1.46
C MET A 46 16.45 10.16 -2.25
N ASN A 47 17.08 9.20 -2.93
CA ASN A 47 16.44 8.18 -3.79
C ASN A 47 15.66 8.77 -4.99
N SER A 48 16.12 9.88 -5.55
CA SER A 48 15.54 10.52 -6.74
C SER A 48 16.41 10.38 -8.00
N VAL A 49 15.82 10.67 -9.15
CA VAL A 49 16.41 10.67 -10.49
C VAL A 49 15.78 11.81 -11.29
N CYS A 50 16.52 12.37 -12.25
CA CYS A 50 15.94 13.31 -13.19
C CYS A 50 15.16 12.54 -14.26
N SER A 51 13.84 12.66 -14.25
CA SER A 51 12.97 11.93 -15.17
C SER A 51 11.95 12.90 -15.79
N LYS A 52 11.89 12.93 -17.12
CA LYS A 52 11.03 13.86 -17.88
C LYS A 52 11.27 15.32 -17.48
N ASP A 53 12.54 15.70 -17.41
CA ASP A 53 13.00 17.04 -17.05
C ASP A 53 12.56 17.51 -15.65
N VAL A 54 12.15 16.60 -14.76
CA VAL A 54 11.79 16.89 -13.36
C VAL A 54 12.35 15.86 -12.38
N CYS A 55 12.72 16.31 -11.18
CA CYS A 55 13.18 15.43 -10.11
C CYS A 55 12.02 14.53 -9.66
N SER A 56 12.20 13.22 -9.84
CA SER A 56 11.21 12.19 -9.53
C SER A 56 11.83 11.08 -8.68
N CYS A 57 11.03 10.35 -7.94
CA CYS A 57 11.53 9.20 -7.19
C CYS A 57 11.98 8.08 -8.12
N LYS A 58 13.04 7.36 -7.73
CA LYS A 58 13.49 6.14 -8.41
C LYS A 58 12.41 5.06 -8.34
N GLU A 59 12.57 4.02 -9.17
CA GLU A 59 11.70 2.84 -9.13
C GLU A 59 11.67 2.23 -7.71
N ASN A 60 10.49 1.80 -7.27
CA ASN A 60 10.22 1.29 -5.91
C ASN A 60 10.33 2.33 -4.79
N PHE A 61 10.33 3.63 -5.12
CA PHE A 61 10.21 4.70 -4.15
C PHE A 61 9.02 5.62 -4.47
N VAL A 62 8.44 6.22 -3.42
CA VAL A 62 7.34 7.18 -3.50
C VAL A 62 7.73 8.49 -2.82
N PRO A 63 7.25 9.65 -3.31
CA PRO A 63 7.57 10.93 -2.70
C PRO A 63 6.93 11.04 -1.33
N SER A 64 7.70 11.48 -0.34
CA SER A 64 7.14 11.77 0.99
C SER A 64 6.16 12.94 0.91
N THR A 65 5.04 12.80 1.61
CA THR A 65 4.03 13.85 1.76
C THR A 65 4.47 14.91 2.77
N ASN A 66 5.35 14.57 3.71
CA ASN A 66 5.81 15.47 4.75
C ASN A 66 7.13 16.19 4.40
N ASN A 67 7.95 15.57 3.55
CA ASN A 67 9.26 16.10 3.18
C ASN A 67 9.55 15.87 1.68
N LYS A 68 9.57 16.97 0.92
CA LYS A 68 9.80 16.93 -0.54
C LYS A 68 11.23 16.59 -0.96
N THR A 69 12.17 16.44 -0.02
CA THR A 69 13.56 16.09 -0.30
C THR A 69 13.88 14.62 -0.05
N ILE A 70 12.87 13.79 0.23
CA ILE A 70 13.04 12.35 0.43
C ILE A 70 12.01 11.55 -0.36
N CYS A 71 12.48 10.46 -0.97
CA CYS A 71 11.61 9.40 -1.45
C CYS A 71 11.70 8.19 -0.51
N LEU A 72 10.53 7.70 -0.10
CA LEU A 72 10.35 6.59 0.83
C LEU A 72 10.20 5.27 0.06
N PRO A 73 10.69 4.14 0.59
CA PRO A 73 10.57 2.85 -0.08
C PRO A 73 9.10 2.41 -0.15
N VAL A 74 8.69 1.89 -1.30
CA VAL A 74 7.36 1.32 -1.51
C VAL A 74 7.23 0.01 -0.74
N ALA A 75 6.11 -0.18 -0.04
CA ALA A 75 5.82 -1.46 0.61
C ALA A 75 5.54 -2.56 -0.42
N ARG A 76 6.15 -3.74 -0.23
CA ARG A 76 6.00 -4.88 -1.16
C ARG A 76 4.89 -5.83 -0.76
N ASN A 77 4.60 -5.92 0.54
CA ASN A 77 3.56 -6.75 1.10
C ASN A 77 2.86 -6.02 2.25
N VAL A 78 1.66 -6.49 2.61
CA VAL A 78 1.06 -6.15 3.90
C VAL A 78 1.99 -6.53 5.05
N ASN A 79 1.87 -5.82 6.17
CA ASN A 79 2.73 -5.88 7.35
C ASN A 79 4.19 -5.42 7.13
N ASN A 80 4.54 -4.91 5.93
CA ASN A 80 5.81 -4.19 5.75
C ASN A 80 5.77 -2.85 6.49
N SER A 81 6.93 -2.42 6.98
CA SER A 81 7.06 -1.15 7.68
C SER A 81 6.76 0.04 6.77
N CYS A 82 6.14 1.06 7.34
CA CYS A 82 5.83 2.32 6.69
C CYS A 82 5.99 3.49 7.66
N GLU A 83 6.33 4.64 7.10
CA GLU A 83 6.39 5.95 7.77
C GLU A 83 5.19 6.80 7.36
N GLU A 84 4.70 6.63 6.12
CA GLU A 84 3.63 7.42 5.54
C GLU A 84 2.62 6.57 4.75
N GLU A 85 1.38 7.06 4.71
CA GLU A 85 0.26 6.44 3.99
C GLU A 85 0.55 6.17 2.51
N ILE A 86 1.35 7.02 1.87
CA ILE A 86 1.67 6.89 0.43
C ILE A 86 2.44 5.61 0.11
N GLN A 87 3.22 5.08 1.07
CA GLN A 87 3.96 3.82 0.89
C GLN A 87 3.03 2.62 0.80
N CYS A 88 1.82 2.70 1.36
CA CYS A 88 0.82 1.63 1.36
C CYS A 88 -0.28 1.86 0.31
N THR A 89 -0.71 3.11 0.12
CA THR A 89 -1.78 3.44 -0.85
C THR A 89 -1.33 3.29 -2.30
N MET A 90 -0.05 3.55 -2.60
CA MET A 90 0.48 3.36 -3.95
C MET A 90 0.50 1.87 -4.37
N PRO A 91 1.09 0.93 -3.61
CA PRO A 91 1.11 -0.48 -4.00
C PRO A 91 -0.21 -1.20 -3.77
N PHE A 92 -0.99 -0.86 -2.72
CA PHE A 92 -2.19 -1.61 -2.32
C PHE A 92 -3.52 -0.96 -2.72
N GLY A 93 -3.47 0.20 -3.39
CA GLY A 93 -4.61 1.03 -3.73
C GLY A 93 -5.11 1.89 -2.56
N GLU A 94 -6.16 2.67 -2.77
CA GLU A 94 -6.71 3.63 -1.78
C GLU A 94 -7.14 3.00 -0.45
N ASN A 95 -7.33 1.68 -0.43
CA ASN A 95 -7.70 0.91 0.75
C ASN A 95 -6.50 0.37 1.54
N GLY A 96 -5.26 0.57 1.07
CA GLY A 96 -4.06 0.39 1.88
C GLY A 96 -3.89 1.55 2.86
N THR A 97 -3.36 1.28 4.05
CA THR A 97 -3.07 2.31 5.05
C THR A 97 -1.88 1.94 5.92
N CYS A 98 -1.16 2.94 6.43
CA CYS A 98 -0.12 2.76 7.43
C CYS A 98 -0.74 2.83 8.83
N ASN A 99 -0.73 1.74 9.59
CA ASN A 99 -1.33 1.70 10.93
C ASN A 99 -0.40 2.32 12.01
N ASP A 100 -0.92 2.44 13.22
CA ASP A 100 -0.19 2.99 14.38
C ASP A 100 1.05 2.16 14.77
N GLU A 101 1.11 0.89 14.37
CA GLU A 101 2.27 0.00 14.54
C GLU A 101 3.31 0.19 13.43
N GLN A 102 3.16 1.21 12.59
CA GLN A 102 4.02 1.53 11.45
C GLN A 102 4.09 0.40 10.43
N GLN A 103 2.96 -0.26 10.16
CA GLN A 103 2.84 -1.36 9.20
C GLN A 103 1.74 -1.08 8.18
N CYS A 104 2.00 -1.44 6.92
CA CYS A 104 1.00 -1.36 5.89
C CYS A 104 -0.07 -2.45 6.07
N VAL A 105 -1.32 -2.04 6.24
CA VAL A 105 -2.47 -2.94 6.37
C VAL A 105 -3.58 -2.51 5.40
N CYS A 106 -4.57 -3.37 5.20
CA CYS A 106 -5.82 -2.94 4.56
C CYS A 106 -6.71 -2.24 5.58
N LYS A 107 -7.37 -1.14 5.17
CA LYS A 107 -8.36 -0.43 5.98
C LYS A 107 -9.47 -1.37 6.44
N THR A 108 -10.10 -1.05 7.58
CA THR A 108 -11.23 -1.80 8.13
C THR A 108 -12.28 -2.12 7.07
N GLY A 109 -12.75 -3.37 7.04
CA GLY A 109 -13.71 -3.86 6.04
C GLY A 109 -13.08 -4.24 4.70
N ASN A 110 -11.76 -4.15 4.54
CA ASN A 110 -11.04 -4.61 3.37
C ASN A 110 -10.10 -5.76 3.73
N HIS A 111 -9.77 -6.59 2.75
CA HIS A 111 -8.78 -7.65 2.89
C HIS A 111 -7.79 -7.62 1.73
N TYR A 112 -6.64 -8.27 1.95
CA TYR A 112 -5.57 -8.32 0.97
C TYR A 112 -5.78 -9.45 -0.03
N VAL A 113 -5.72 -9.11 -1.32
CA VAL A 113 -5.79 -10.06 -2.44
C VAL A 113 -4.46 -10.03 -3.20
N LYS A 114 -3.84 -11.21 -3.36
CA LYS A 114 -2.62 -11.38 -4.16
C LYS A 114 -2.95 -11.14 -5.66
N PRO A 115 -2.10 -10.43 -6.41
CA PRO A 115 -0.72 -10.09 -6.07
C PRO A 115 -0.56 -8.89 -5.12
N SER A 116 -1.41 -7.85 -5.13
CA SER A 116 -1.12 -6.62 -4.35
C SER A 116 -2.30 -5.66 -4.11
N LYS A 117 -3.57 -6.06 -3.97
CA LYS A 117 -4.65 -5.06 -3.78
C LYS A 117 -5.48 -5.31 -2.53
N CYS A 118 -5.80 -4.22 -1.81
CA CYS A 118 -6.82 -4.24 -0.76
C CYS A 118 -8.20 -4.05 -1.39
N VAL A 119 -9.08 -5.03 -1.21
CA VAL A 119 -10.44 -5.03 -1.77
C VAL A 119 -11.47 -5.07 -0.65
N PHE A 120 -12.64 -4.49 -0.89
CA PHE A 120 -13.72 -4.50 0.08
C PHE A 120 -14.21 -5.93 0.30
N SER A 121 -14.28 -6.34 1.57
CA SER A 121 -14.68 -7.67 1.97
C SER A 121 -16.20 -7.80 1.93
N LYS A 122 -16.68 -8.86 1.28
CA LYS A 122 -18.09 -9.23 1.20
C LYS A 122 -18.30 -10.60 1.83
N GLY A 123 -19.16 -10.66 2.83
CA GLY A 123 -19.57 -11.86 3.53
C GLY A 123 -20.62 -12.66 2.77
N LEU A 124 -21.12 -13.73 3.38
CA LEU A 124 -22.16 -14.57 2.81
C LEU A 124 -23.41 -13.77 2.40
N ASN A 125 -24.02 -14.16 1.29
CA ASN A 125 -25.22 -13.56 0.70
C ASN A 125 -25.08 -12.12 0.19
N GLU A 126 -23.94 -11.44 0.39
CA GLU A 126 -23.69 -10.11 -0.16
C GLU A 126 -23.46 -10.12 -1.67
N GLN A 127 -23.81 -9.02 -2.34
CA GLN A 127 -23.69 -8.90 -3.80
C GLN A 127 -22.24 -8.73 -4.24
N CYS A 128 -21.75 -9.62 -5.09
CA CYS A 128 -20.37 -9.63 -5.57
C CYS A 128 -20.28 -9.52 -7.10
N ALA A 129 -19.19 -8.93 -7.57
CA ALA A 129 -18.80 -8.93 -8.98
C ALA A 129 -17.72 -9.99 -9.26
N GLU A 130 -16.77 -10.14 -8.34
CA GLU A 130 -15.64 -11.06 -8.44
C GLU A 130 -15.52 -11.93 -7.18
N SER A 131 -15.00 -13.15 -7.32
CA SER A 131 -14.83 -14.07 -6.18
C SER A 131 -13.81 -13.60 -5.15
N ASN A 132 -12.88 -12.73 -5.54
CA ASN A 132 -11.89 -12.12 -4.63
C ASN A 132 -12.52 -11.06 -3.70
N GLU A 133 -13.74 -10.60 -3.96
CA GLU A 133 -14.46 -9.71 -3.04
C GLU A 133 -15.04 -10.51 -1.86
N CYS A 134 -15.35 -11.79 -2.09
CA CYS A 134 -15.93 -12.66 -1.08
C CYS A 134 -14.87 -13.13 -0.09
N PHE A 135 -15.04 -12.76 1.18
CA PHE A 135 -14.04 -13.03 2.21
C PHE A 135 -14.69 -13.26 3.57
N LEU A 136 -14.33 -14.38 4.20
CA LEU A 136 -14.71 -14.73 5.56
C LEU A 136 -13.46 -14.70 6.46
N PRO A 137 -13.38 -13.80 7.47
CA PRO A 137 -12.21 -13.69 8.34
C PRO A 137 -11.86 -15.01 9.05
N GLU A 138 -12.85 -15.83 9.40
CA GLU A 138 -12.65 -17.11 10.10
C GLU A 138 -11.98 -18.18 9.23
N ASP A 139 -12.09 -18.10 7.90
CA ASP A 139 -11.48 -19.04 6.96
C ASP A 139 -9.99 -18.72 6.67
N GLY A 140 -9.50 -17.54 7.08
CA GLY A 140 -8.10 -17.13 6.91
C GLY A 140 -7.66 -17.09 5.43
N GLU A 141 -6.50 -17.68 5.10
CA GLU A 141 -6.05 -17.77 3.69
C GLU A 141 -6.82 -18.84 2.89
N ASN A 142 -7.40 -19.83 3.55
CA ASN A 142 -8.09 -20.96 2.91
C ASN A 142 -9.57 -20.64 2.69
N GLN A 143 -9.84 -19.53 2.01
CA GLN A 143 -11.20 -19.06 1.73
C GLN A 143 -12.04 -20.16 1.06
N LYS A 144 -13.17 -20.52 1.69
CA LYS A 144 -14.13 -21.51 1.18
C LYS A 144 -15.39 -20.85 0.61
N ILE A 145 -15.35 -19.53 0.44
CA ILE A 145 -16.38 -18.71 -0.17
C ILE A 145 -15.99 -18.34 -1.62
N GLU A 146 -16.97 -18.11 -2.46
CA GLU A 146 -16.80 -17.63 -3.83
C GLU A 146 -18.00 -16.79 -4.28
N CYS A 147 -17.82 -16.02 -5.36
CA CYS A 147 -18.92 -15.30 -5.98
C CYS A 147 -19.69 -16.25 -6.91
N ASN A 148 -20.90 -16.64 -6.53
CA ASN A 148 -21.75 -17.52 -7.32
C ASN A 148 -23.13 -16.89 -7.55
N ASN A 149 -23.51 -16.70 -8.82
CA ASN A 149 -24.74 -16.01 -9.20
C ASN A 149 -24.88 -14.60 -8.58
N LYS A 150 -23.79 -13.81 -8.64
CA LYS A 150 -23.68 -12.44 -8.11
C LYS A 150 -23.87 -12.31 -6.59
N GLN A 151 -23.75 -13.42 -5.87
CA GLN A 151 -23.81 -13.44 -4.40
C GLN A 151 -22.66 -14.28 -3.86
N CYS A 152 -22.08 -13.83 -2.75
CA CYS A 152 -21.06 -14.60 -2.07
C CYS A 152 -21.68 -15.84 -1.40
N LYS A 153 -21.20 -17.02 -1.78
CA LYS A 153 -21.71 -18.32 -1.30
C LYS A 153 -20.55 -19.25 -0.99
N CYS A 154 -20.79 -20.23 -0.12
CA CYS A 154 -19.82 -21.30 0.08
C CYS A 154 -19.56 -22.05 -1.24
N ARG A 155 -18.29 -22.38 -1.48
CA ARG A 155 -17.84 -23.21 -2.60
C ARG A 155 -18.49 -24.59 -2.54
N ALA A 156 -18.52 -25.27 -3.68
CA ALA A 156 -19.02 -26.64 -3.76
C ALA A 156 -18.37 -27.55 -2.70
N GLY A 157 -19.20 -28.29 -1.95
CA GLY A 157 -18.77 -29.15 -0.84
C GLY A 157 -18.85 -28.50 0.54
N TYR A 158 -19.09 -27.19 0.63
CA TYR A 158 -19.23 -26.46 1.88
C TYR A 158 -20.65 -25.92 2.10
N ILE A 159 -21.06 -25.84 3.37
CA ILE A 159 -22.32 -25.22 3.81
C ILE A 159 -22.02 -24.08 4.79
N PRO A 160 -22.86 -23.03 4.84
CA PRO A 160 -22.69 -21.95 5.80
C PRO A 160 -22.85 -22.46 7.24
N SER A 161 -22.08 -21.89 8.16
CA SER A 161 -22.29 -22.04 9.59
C SER A 161 -23.61 -21.37 10.01
N PRO A 162 -24.21 -21.75 11.17
CA PRO A 162 -25.46 -21.15 11.63
C PRO A 162 -25.40 -19.63 11.88
N ASP A 163 -24.20 -19.11 12.16
CA ASP A 163 -23.93 -17.69 12.36
C ASP A 163 -23.48 -16.97 11.07
N GLU A 164 -23.42 -17.67 9.93
CA GLU A 164 -23.02 -17.17 8.62
C GLU A 164 -21.62 -16.50 8.59
N LYS A 165 -20.71 -16.92 9.47
CA LYS A 165 -19.34 -16.39 9.55
C LYS A 165 -18.28 -17.29 8.93
N SER A 166 -18.60 -18.57 8.68
CA SER A 166 -17.67 -19.55 8.12
C SER A 166 -18.37 -20.55 7.19
N CYS A 167 -17.59 -21.23 6.36
CA CYS A 167 -18.04 -22.31 5.50
C CYS A 167 -17.44 -23.63 6.00
N ARG A 168 -18.31 -24.60 6.37
CA ARG A 168 -17.91 -25.90 6.92
C ARG A 168 -18.20 -27.04 5.96
N ASP A 169 -17.43 -28.12 6.03
CA ASP A 169 -17.59 -29.27 5.15
C ASP A 169 -18.99 -29.87 5.28
N SER A 170 -19.65 -30.06 4.15
CA SER A 170 -21.01 -30.64 4.10
C SER A 170 -21.02 -32.14 4.47
N ALA A 171 -19.84 -32.78 4.48
CA ALA A 171 -19.67 -34.19 4.81
C ALA A 171 -19.74 -34.52 6.31
N VAL A 172 -19.84 -33.52 7.20
CA VAL A 172 -19.96 -33.77 8.64
C VAL A 172 -21.42 -34.04 9.02
N THR A 173 -21.94 -35.17 8.56
CA THR A 173 -23.27 -35.67 8.97
C THR A 173 -23.12 -36.48 10.27
N ASN A 174 -23.43 -35.85 11.40
CA ASN A 174 -23.98 -36.46 12.62
C ASN A 174 -23.52 -37.89 13.01
N ILE A 175 -22.26 -38.08 13.38
CA ILE A 175 -21.81 -39.36 13.98
C ILE A 175 -22.24 -39.47 15.46
N ILE A 176 -22.63 -38.35 16.11
CA ILE A 176 -22.98 -38.31 17.53
C ILE A 176 -24.39 -38.85 17.81
N SER A 177 -25.28 -38.90 16.80
CA SER A 177 -26.65 -39.37 17.02
C SER A 177 -26.78 -40.90 17.05
N ILE A 178 -25.90 -41.62 16.33
CA ILE A 178 -25.99 -43.10 16.25
C ILE A 178 -25.42 -43.77 17.50
N THR A 179 -24.37 -43.21 18.11
CA THR A 179 -23.77 -43.79 19.33
C THR A 179 -24.70 -43.67 20.55
N CYS A 180 -25.49 -42.60 20.67
CA CYS A 180 -26.49 -42.47 21.73
C CYS A 180 -27.66 -43.45 21.58
N ILE A 181 -28.12 -43.71 20.35
CA ILE A 181 -29.21 -44.66 20.12
C ILE A 181 -28.73 -46.08 20.46
N VAL A 182 -27.57 -46.51 19.96
CA VAL A 182 -27.04 -47.85 20.26
C VAL A 182 -26.80 -48.04 21.77
N GLY A 183 -26.31 -47.02 22.48
CA GLY A 183 -26.13 -47.07 23.94
C GLY A 183 -27.44 -47.26 24.73
N VAL A 184 -28.53 -46.60 24.31
CA VAL A 184 -29.85 -46.74 24.94
C VAL A 184 -30.46 -48.13 24.65
N TRP A 185 -30.27 -48.67 23.45
CA TRP A 185 -30.71 -50.03 23.11
C TRP A 185 -29.95 -51.11 23.88
N VAL A 186 -28.64 -50.93 24.12
CA VAL A 186 -27.83 -51.87 24.91
C VAL A 186 -28.21 -51.84 26.40
N LEU A 187 -28.55 -50.67 26.95
CA LEU A 187 -29.07 -50.54 28.32
C LEU A 187 -30.44 -51.20 28.51
N HIS A 188 -31.32 -51.15 27.49
CA HIS A 188 -32.63 -51.81 27.53
C HIS A 188 -32.59 -53.34 27.29
N LEU A 189 -31.47 -53.89 26.81
CA LEU A 189 -31.28 -55.34 26.62
C LEU A 189 -30.66 -56.04 27.84
N TRP A 190 -30.24 -55.28 28.85
CA TRP A 190 -29.63 -55.79 30.09
C TRP A 190 -30.53 -55.58 31.34
N LEU A 191 -31.75 -55.07 31.16
CA LEU A 191 -32.84 -55.00 32.16
C LEU A 191 -33.98 -55.93 31.72
#